data_AF-A0A9Q0UD61-F1
#
_entry.id   AF-A0A9Q0UD61-F1
#
_cell.length_a   1.000
_cell.length_b   1.000
_cell.length_c   1.000
_cell.angle_alpha   90.00
_cell.angle_beta   90.00
_cell.angle_gamma   90.00
#
_symmetry.space_group_name_H-M   'P 1'
#
loop_
_entity.id
_entity.type
_entity.pdbx_description
1 polymer ?
#
loop_
_entity_poly.entity_id
_entity_poly.type
_entity_poly.pdbx_seq_one_letter_code
_entity_poly.pdbx_strand_id
1 'polypeptide(L)'
;MENVATAPYCTTKTTNLCQTYRVNPFKSVMENDGKCRFSTKDGEPIFHFLNTSTFTEYSVLDSACVVKIDPNSPLKKMSLLSCGVSTGKEPKIHWQ
;
A
#
# COMPACT_ATOMS: atom_id res chain seq x y z
N MET A 1 8.17 -6.72 8.15
CA MET A 1 7.77 -5.45 8.80
C MET A 1 8.89 -4.81 9.61
N GLU A 2 9.81 -5.57 10.22
CA GLU A 2 10.88 -5.04 11.11
C GLU A 2 11.72 -3.92 10.48
N ASN A 3 12.17 -4.08 9.24
CA ASN A 3 13.02 -3.07 8.57
C ASN A 3 12.27 -1.79 8.18
N VAL A 4 10.93 -1.83 8.07
CA VAL A 4 10.12 -0.64 7.76
C VAL A 4 9.82 0.13 9.04
N ALA A 5 9.54 -0.59 10.14
CA ALA A 5 9.23 0.01 11.43
C ALA A 5 10.39 0.82 12.04
N THR A 6 11.63 0.64 11.56
CA THR A 6 12.83 1.35 12.02
C THR A 6 13.34 2.40 11.03
N ALA A 7 12.74 2.52 9.84
CA ALA A 7 13.15 3.51 8.85
C ALA A 7 12.82 4.94 9.35
N PRO A 8 13.69 5.95 9.12
CA PRO A 8 13.54 7.29 9.72
C PRO A 8 12.14 7.88 9.55
N TYR A 9 11.59 7.87 8.33
CA TYR A 9 10.28 8.47 8.03
C TYR A 9 9.09 7.65 8.53
N CYS A 10 9.31 6.38 8.89
CA CYS A 10 8.27 5.55 9.51
C CYS A 10 8.24 5.70 11.03
N THR A 11 9.30 6.28 11.61
CA THR A 11 9.43 6.50 13.07
C THR A 11 9.07 7.92 13.50
N THR A 12 9.03 8.90 12.59
CA THR A 12 8.66 10.28 12.97
C THR A 12 7.14 10.44 13.06
N LYS A 13 6.69 11.42 13.84
CA LYS A 13 5.27 11.80 13.96
C LYS A 13 4.84 12.88 12.96
N THR A 14 5.76 13.37 12.13
CA THR A 14 5.55 14.55 11.27
C THR A 14 5.19 14.18 9.84
N THR A 15 5.42 12.93 9.42
CA THR A 15 5.14 12.47 8.06
C THR A 15 4.64 11.03 8.07
N ASN A 16 3.82 10.70 7.08
CA ASN A 16 3.42 9.33 6.75
C ASN A 16 4.04 8.84 5.43
N LEU A 17 4.97 9.60 4.85
CA LEU A 17 5.58 9.31 3.55
C LEU A 17 6.79 8.37 3.70
N CYS A 18 6.54 7.07 3.91
CA CYS A 18 7.61 6.06 3.95
C CYS A 18 8.59 6.20 2.77
N GLN A 19 9.90 6.24 3.02
CA GLN A 19 10.89 6.41 1.94
C GLN A 19 10.81 5.31 0.88
N THR A 20 10.58 4.06 1.30
CA THR A 20 10.51 2.88 0.43
C THR A 20 9.13 2.70 -0.21
N TYR A 21 8.05 2.87 0.57
CA TYR A 21 6.70 2.46 0.16
C TYR A 21 5.72 3.63 -0.08
N ARG A 22 6.18 4.89 -0.04
CA ARG A 22 5.36 6.03 -0.48
C ARG A 22 4.80 5.82 -1.88
N VAL A 23 3.68 6.48 -2.16
CA VAL A 23 3.03 6.43 -3.47
C VAL A 23 4.03 6.85 -4.56
N ASN A 24 4.25 5.97 -5.54
CA ASN A 24 5.00 6.23 -6.75
C ASN A 24 4.21 5.67 -7.95
N PRO A 25 3.56 6.51 -8.76
CA PRO A 25 2.78 6.07 -9.92
C PRO A 25 3.60 5.36 -11.01
N PHE A 26 4.92 5.52 -11.02
CA PHE A 26 5.81 4.92 -12.00
C PHE A 26 6.45 3.60 -11.55
N LYS A 27 6.24 3.20 -10.29
CA LYS A 27 6.73 1.92 -9.79
C LYS A 27 5.88 0.79 -10.37
N SER A 28 6.52 -0.13 -11.07
CA SER A 28 5.87 -1.20 -11.84
C SER A 28 6.18 -2.62 -11.36
N VAL A 29 7.10 -2.77 -10.39
CA VAL A 29 7.62 -4.06 -9.92
C VAL A 29 7.67 -4.12 -8.38
N MET A 30 7.81 -5.34 -7.84
CA MET A 30 7.94 -5.57 -6.40
C MET A 30 9.25 -4.99 -5.86
N GLU A 31 9.24 -4.48 -4.62
CA GLU A 31 10.43 -3.88 -4.01
C GLU A 31 11.54 -4.90 -3.75
N ASN A 32 11.18 -6.13 -3.35
CA ASN A 32 12.17 -7.08 -2.85
C ASN A 32 13.11 -7.65 -3.93
N ASP A 33 12.62 -7.81 -5.16
CA ASP A 33 13.35 -8.49 -6.25
C ASP A 33 13.24 -7.79 -7.61
N GLY A 34 12.50 -6.68 -7.70
CA GLY A 34 12.30 -5.97 -8.95
C GLY A 34 11.53 -6.75 -10.01
N LYS A 35 10.76 -7.78 -9.64
CA LYS A 35 9.99 -8.61 -10.58
C LYS A 35 8.48 -8.34 -10.53
N CYS A 36 7.79 -8.69 -11.61
CA CYS A 36 6.32 -8.75 -11.63
C CYS A 36 5.80 -9.99 -10.90
N ARG A 37 4.51 -9.98 -10.55
CA ARG A 37 3.79 -11.16 -10.00
C ARG A 37 2.63 -11.59 -10.89
N PHE A 38 2.39 -10.81 -11.94
CA PHE A 38 1.36 -11.05 -12.93
C PHE A 38 2.04 -11.25 -14.28
N SER A 39 1.49 -12.16 -15.05
CA SER A 39 1.88 -12.39 -16.44
C SER A 39 0.64 -12.69 -17.26
N THR A 40 0.70 -12.40 -18.55
CA THR A 40 -0.29 -12.90 -19.51
C THR A 40 -0.16 -14.43 -19.61
N LYS A 41 -1.11 -15.07 -20.29
CA LYS A 41 -1.04 -16.51 -20.58
C LYS A 41 0.20 -16.89 -21.40
N ASP A 42 0.69 -15.95 -22.21
CA ASP A 42 1.86 -16.14 -23.08
C ASP A 42 3.18 -15.82 -22.34
N GLY A 43 3.12 -15.45 -21.07
CA GLY A 43 4.29 -15.22 -20.21
C GLY A 43 4.77 -13.77 -20.15
N GLU A 44 4.11 -12.84 -20.86
CA GLU A 44 4.50 -11.43 -20.84
C GLU A 44 4.17 -10.78 -19.49
N PRO A 45 5.08 -9.99 -18.90
CA PRO A 45 4.87 -9.39 -17.58
C PRO A 45 3.73 -8.37 -17.61
N ILE A 46 2.86 -8.42 -16.60
CA ILE A 46 1.87 -7.38 -16.32
C ILE A 46 2.36 -6.58 -15.11
N PHE A 47 2.56 -5.29 -15.30
CA PHE A 47 3.13 -4.41 -14.29
C PHE A 47 2.17 -4.13 -13.13
N HIS A 48 2.75 -3.98 -11.95
CA HIS A 48 2.02 -3.57 -10.75
C HIS A 48 1.60 -2.11 -10.81
N PHE A 49 0.53 -1.78 -10.10
CA PHE A 49 0.07 -0.40 -9.93
C PHE A 49 -0.11 -0.07 -8.44
N LEU A 50 0.48 1.04 -8.01
CA LEU A 50 0.36 1.61 -6.66
C LEU A 50 0.58 0.60 -5.53
N ASN A 51 1.57 -0.30 -5.67
CA ASN A 51 1.91 -1.35 -4.69
C ASN A 51 0.75 -2.29 -4.30
N THR A 52 -0.36 -2.31 -5.04
CA THR A 52 -1.58 -3.02 -4.63
C THR A 52 -2.19 -3.87 -5.74
N SER A 53 -2.38 -3.29 -6.93
CA SER A 53 -2.97 -3.98 -8.09
C SER A 53 -4.27 -4.71 -7.74
N THR A 54 -5.32 -4.00 -7.34
CA THR A 54 -6.54 -4.60 -6.74
C THR A 54 -7.59 -5.08 -7.73
N PHE A 55 -7.38 -4.91 -9.04
CA PHE A 55 -8.29 -5.37 -10.08
C PHE A 55 -7.95 -6.80 -10.54
N THR A 56 -7.92 -7.70 -9.58
CA THR A 56 -7.62 -9.13 -9.73
C THR A 56 -8.21 -9.88 -8.54
N GLU A 57 -8.53 -11.17 -8.73
CA GLU A 57 -9.00 -12.03 -7.63
C GLU A 57 -7.91 -12.29 -6.59
N TYR A 58 -6.64 -12.33 -7.01
CA TYR A 58 -5.49 -12.53 -6.15
C TYR A 58 -4.37 -11.56 -6.51
N SER A 59 -3.78 -10.94 -5.48
CA SER A 59 -2.63 -10.05 -5.62
C SER A 59 -1.55 -10.39 -4.59
N VAL A 60 -0.30 -10.13 -4.95
CA VAL A 60 0.86 -10.32 -4.08
C VAL A 60 1.41 -8.94 -3.73
N LEU A 61 1.41 -8.60 -2.45
CA LEU A 61 1.84 -7.29 -1.93
C LEU A 61 2.97 -7.45 -0.92
N ASP A 62 3.81 -6.42 -0.82
CA ASP A 62 4.69 -6.26 0.33
C ASP A 62 3.85 -6.07 1.61
N SER A 63 4.19 -6.78 2.68
CA SER A 63 3.45 -6.71 3.97
C SER A 63 3.35 -5.28 4.53
N ALA A 64 4.29 -4.40 4.19
CA ALA A 64 4.28 -2.99 4.59
C ALA A 64 3.13 -2.18 3.96
N CYS A 65 2.58 -2.65 2.84
CA CYS A 65 1.46 -2.04 2.13
C CYS A 65 0.10 -2.62 2.55
N VAL A 66 0.06 -3.47 3.58
CA VAL A 66 -1.15 -4.16 4.04
C VAL A 66 -1.43 -3.78 5.50
N VAL A 67 -2.68 -3.39 5.76
CA VAL A 67 -3.17 -3.15 7.12
C VAL A 67 -4.10 -4.28 7.53
N LYS A 68 -3.76 -4.98 8.61
CA LYS A 68 -4.66 -5.96 9.24
C LYS A 68 -5.82 -5.22 9.91
N ILE A 69 -7.05 -5.60 9.57
CA ILE A 69 -8.28 -5.07 10.17
C ILE A 69 -9.04 -6.16 10.92
N ASP A 70 -10.04 -5.77 11.70
CA ASP A 70 -10.93 -6.71 12.40
C ASP A 70 -11.66 -7.60 11.38
N PRO A 71 -11.58 -8.95 11.51
CA PRO A 71 -12.25 -9.89 10.61
C PRO A 71 -13.78 -9.72 10.55
N ASN A 72 -14.41 -9.10 11.55
CA ASN A 72 -15.86 -8.84 11.58
C ASN A 72 -16.27 -7.55 10.84
N SER A 73 -15.30 -6.76 10.36
CA SER A 73 -15.60 -5.51 9.66
C SER A 73 -16.20 -5.73 8.26
N PRO A 74 -17.14 -4.89 7.81
CA PRO A 74 -17.76 -5.02 6.49
C PRO A 74 -16.77 -4.62 5.38
N LEU A 75 -16.04 -5.58 4.81
CA LEU A 75 -14.95 -5.37 3.85
C LEU A 75 -15.32 -4.44 2.67
N LYS A 76 -16.53 -4.58 2.12
CA LYS A 76 -17.02 -3.74 1.00
C LYS A 76 -17.06 -2.24 1.34
N LYS A 77 -17.27 -1.88 2.61
CA LYS A 77 -17.25 -0.48 3.07
C LYS A 77 -15.83 -0.07 3.45
N MET A 78 -15.08 -0.99 4.06
CA MET A 78 -13.71 -0.73 4.52
C MET A 78 -12.74 -0.44 3.37
N SER A 79 -12.97 -1.00 2.17
CA SER A 79 -12.13 -0.74 0.99
C SER A 79 -12.01 0.75 0.67
N LEU A 80 -13.05 1.55 0.92
CA LEU A 80 -13.06 3.00 0.68
C LEU A 80 -12.07 3.76 1.58
N LEU A 81 -11.71 3.19 2.74
CA LEU A 81 -10.77 3.77 3.70
C LEU A 81 -9.30 3.59 3.30
N SER A 82 -9.02 2.84 2.24
CA SER A 82 -7.63 2.63 1.76
C SER A 82 -7.07 3.82 0.97
N CYS A 83 -7.91 4.77 0.53
CA CYS A 83 -7.49 5.90 -0.28
C CYS A 83 -8.38 7.13 -0.05
N GLY A 84 -9.39 7.36 -0.90
CA GLY A 84 -10.08 8.66 -0.98
C GLY A 84 -10.74 9.13 0.31
N VAL A 85 -11.41 8.24 1.06
CA VAL A 85 -12.11 8.64 2.29
C VAL A 85 -11.13 9.00 3.40
N SER A 86 -10.05 8.23 3.58
CA SER A 86 -9.03 8.52 4.60
C SER A 86 -8.27 9.80 4.29
N THR A 87 -8.03 10.10 3.01
CA THR A 87 -7.34 11.32 2.58
C THR A 87 -8.22 12.56 2.76
N GLY A 88 -9.49 12.48 2.39
CA GLY A 88 -10.43 13.60 2.48
C GLY A 88 -10.96 13.88 3.89
N LYS A 89 -10.79 12.92 4.82
CA LYS A 89 -11.13 13.15 6.22
C LYS A 89 -10.14 14.16 6.79
N GLU A 90 -10.65 15.34 7.10
CA GLU A 90 -9.87 16.43 7.68
C GLU A 90 -9.09 15.91 8.90
N PRO A 91 -7.76 16.07 8.96
CA PRO A 91 -7.05 15.81 10.18
C PRO A 91 -7.64 16.78 11.20
N LYS A 92 -8.25 16.25 12.27
CA LYS A 92 -8.44 17.04 13.49
C LYS A 92 -7.05 17.30 14.06
N ILE A 93 -6.33 18.24 13.46
CA ILE A 93 -5.13 18.84 14.00
C ILE A 93 -5.60 19.74 15.13
N HIS A 94 -5.85 19.11 16.28
CA HIS A 94 -5.89 19.80 17.55
C HIS A 94 -4.45 20.15 17.89
N TRP A 95 -4.01 21.33 17.44
CA TRP A 95 -2.81 21.97 17.98
C TRP A 95 -3.18 22.51 19.37
N GLN A 96 -2.91 21.70 20.40
CA GLN A 96 -2.62 22.20 21.75
C GLN A 96 -1.12 22.08 21.99
#